data_AF-A0A9P9YRD8-F1
#
_entry.id   AF-A0A9P9YRD8-F1
#
_cell.length_a   1.000
_cell.length_b   1.000
_cell.length_c   1.000
_cell.angle_alpha   90.00
_cell.angle_beta   90.00
_cell.angle_gamma   90.00
#
_symmetry.space_group_name_H-M   'P 1'
#
loop_
_entity.id
_entity.type
_entity.pdbx_description
1 polymer ?
#
loop_
_entity_poly.entity_id
_entity_poly.type
_entity_poly.pdbx_seq_one_letter_code
_entity_poly.pdbx_strand_id
1 'polypeptide(L)'
;MQDYSSSGNSQRIEKSVSYALYLHRRELGRPKRRLMRICSTKLQLTNELIQLQQRRQWETAFDLEFDAEASSQQMNALDREREYRDRLQTNMRRQLEKQQKRKRKYLQEIGKL
;
A
#
# COMPACT_ATOMS: atom_id res chain seq x y z
N MET A 1 61.21 -13.16 0.90
CA MET A 1 59.98 -13.50 1.63
C MET A 1 58.88 -12.59 1.12
N GLN A 2 57.87 -13.14 0.46
CA GLN A 2 56.76 -12.38 -0.12
C GLN A 2 55.54 -12.59 0.77
N ASP A 3 55.16 -11.54 1.49
CA ASP A 3 54.09 -11.59 2.47
C ASP A 3 52.72 -11.45 1.79
N TYR A 4 51.95 -12.53 1.87
CA TYR A 4 50.55 -12.64 1.46
C TYR A 4 49.63 -11.82 2.39
N SER A 5 49.59 -10.49 2.24
CA SER A 5 48.70 -9.63 3.05
C SER A 5 47.46 -9.10 2.32
N SER A 6 47.19 -9.51 1.07
CA SER A 6 46.09 -8.96 0.27
C SER A 6 44.69 -9.54 0.57
N SER A 7 44.60 -10.65 1.31
CA SER A 7 43.33 -11.41 1.47
C SER A 7 42.35 -10.77 2.48
N GLY A 8 42.84 -10.23 3.60
CA GLY A 8 41.99 -9.74 4.69
C GLY A 8 41.21 -8.46 4.37
N ASN A 9 41.78 -7.57 3.55
CA ASN A 9 41.10 -6.36 3.09
C ASN A 9 40.06 -6.68 2.02
N SER A 10 40.32 -7.62 1.10
CA SER A 10 39.35 -8.05 0.08
C SER A 10 38.07 -8.58 0.73
N GLN A 11 38.18 -9.46 1.73
CA GLN A 11 37.01 -10.01 2.42
C GLN A 11 36.22 -8.97 3.23
N ARG A 12 36.87 -7.97 3.83
CA ARG A 12 36.18 -6.86 4.52
C ARG A 12 35.47 -5.94 3.53
N ILE A 13 36.12 -5.62 2.41
CA ILE A 13 35.55 -4.79 1.34
C ILE A 13 34.37 -5.53 0.69
N GLU A 14 34.51 -6.83 0.39
CA GLU A 14 33.44 -7.68 -0.14
C GLU A 14 32.23 -7.76 0.81
N LYS A 15 32.46 -7.90 2.12
CA LYS A 15 31.40 -7.85 3.15
C LYS A 15 30.73 -6.47 3.21
N SER A 16 31.50 -5.40 3.07
CA SER A 16 30.99 -4.02 3.03
C SER A 16 30.16 -3.76 1.76
N VAL A 17 30.62 -4.23 0.60
CA VAL A 17 29.95 -4.09 -0.70
C VAL A 17 28.68 -4.93 -0.75
N SER A 18 28.75 -6.19 -0.34
CA SER A 18 27.57 -7.08 -0.28
C SER A 18 26.50 -6.54 0.68
N TYR A 19 26.91 -5.99 1.82
CA TYR A 19 25.98 -5.33 2.76
C TYR A 19 25.37 -4.04 2.18
N ALA A 20 26.17 -3.20 1.52
CA ALA A 20 25.68 -1.99 0.84
C ALA A 20 24.66 -2.33 -0.27
N LEU A 21 24.92 -3.37 -1.07
CA LEU A 21 24.00 -3.86 -2.10
C LEU A 21 22.71 -4.42 -1.49
N TYR A 22 22.79 -5.13 -0.37
CA TYR A 22 21.62 -5.61 0.37
C TYR A 22 20.74 -4.46 0.85
N LEU A 23 21.33 -3.43 1.48
CA LEU A 23 20.60 -2.24 1.92
C LEU A 23 19.96 -1.51 0.75
N HIS A 24 20.71 -1.32 -0.35
CA HIS A 24 20.19 -0.67 -1.56
C HIS A 24 18.96 -1.41 -2.13
N ARG A 25 19.00 -2.74 -2.27
CA ARG A 25 17.84 -3.53 -2.71
C ARG A 25 16.65 -3.39 -1.76
N ARG A 26 16.90 -3.27 -0.45
CA ARG A 26 15.86 -3.07 0.56
C ARG A 26 15.23 -1.68 0.47
N GLU A 27 16.02 -0.62 0.25
CA GLU A 27 15.53 0.74 0.03
C GLU A 27 14.65 0.85 -1.21
N LEU A 28 15.03 0.22 -2.33
CA LEU A 28 14.22 0.17 -3.55
C LEU A 28 12.82 -0.46 -3.34
N GLY A 29 12.66 -1.29 -2.30
CA GLY A 29 11.38 -1.89 -1.91
C GLY A 29 10.50 -1.01 -1.03
N ARG A 30 11.06 0.01 -0.35
CA ARG A 30 10.32 0.85 0.61
C ARG A 30 9.21 1.68 -0.03
N PRO A 31 9.39 2.34 -1.19
CA PRO A 31 8.32 3.13 -1.81
C PRO A 31 7.08 2.29 -2.11
N LYS A 32 7.25 1.04 -2.58
CA LYS A 32 6.15 0.12 -2.88
C LYS A 32 5.36 -0.27 -1.62
N ARG A 33 6.06 -0.59 -0.53
CA ARG A 33 5.43 -0.92 0.76
C ARG A 33 4.71 0.30 1.36
N ARG A 34 5.32 1.48 1.27
CA ARG A 34 4.75 2.75 1.73
C ARG A 34 3.46 3.07 0.98
N LEU A 35 3.44 2.95 -0.35
CA LEU A 35 2.24 3.18 -1.14
C LEU A 35 1.10 2.25 -0.75
N MET A 36 1.36 0.94 -0.59
CA MET A 36 0.34 0.00 -0.13
C MET A 36 -0.20 0.36 1.26
N ARG A 37 0.68 0.75 2.19
CA ARG A 37 0.26 1.21 3.52
C ARG A 37 -0.62 2.45 3.45
N ILE A 38 -0.23 3.44 2.65
CA ILE A 38 -1.03 4.66 2.42
C ILE A 38 -2.41 4.30 1.86
N CYS A 39 -2.47 3.41 0.86
CA CYS A 39 -3.75 2.98 0.29
C CYS A 39 -4.62 2.22 1.30
N SER A 40 -4.02 1.37 2.15
CA SER A 40 -4.74 0.69 3.23
C SER A 40 -5.33 1.69 4.23
N THR A 41 -4.57 2.69 4.65
CA THR A 41 -5.06 3.73 5.56
C THR A 41 -6.15 4.57 4.90
N LYS A 42 -6.00 4.95 3.63
CA LYS A 42 -7.07 5.63 2.88
C LYS A 42 -8.35 4.81 2.85
N LEU A 43 -8.26 3.51 2.60
CA LEU A 43 -9.41 2.61 2.59
C LEU A 43 -10.10 2.55 3.96
N GLN A 44 -9.32 2.46 5.05
CA GLN A 44 -9.83 2.47 6.42
C GLN A 44 -10.57 3.77 6.74
N LEU A 45 -9.94 4.93 6.48
CA LEU A 45 -10.53 6.24 6.74
C LEU A 45 -11.80 6.47 5.90
N THR A 46 -11.83 6.03 4.64
CA THR A 46 -13.05 6.11 3.82
C THR A 46 -14.18 5.25 4.41
N ASN A 47 -13.88 4.06 4.94
CA ASN A 47 -14.90 3.25 5.61
C ASN A 47 -15.46 3.93 6.87
N GLU A 48 -14.57 4.49 7.69
CA GLU A 48 -14.97 5.23 8.90
C GLU A 48 -15.82 6.46 8.55
N LEU A 49 -15.43 7.22 7.51
CA LEU A 49 -16.20 8.36 7.03
C LEU A 49 -17.61 7.96 6.58
N ILE A 50 -17.73 6.88 5.80
CA ILE A 50 -19.02 6.34 5.36
C ILE A 50 -19.89 5.94 6.56
N GLN A 51 -19.31 5.26 7.55
CA GLN A 51 -20.04 4.85 8.76
C GLN A 51 -20.52 6.05 9.58
N LEU A 52 -19.65 7.05 9.77
CA LEU A 52 -20.00 8.27 10.50
C LEU A 52 -21.11 9.06 9.78
N GLN A 53 -21.03 9.20 8.46
CA GLN A 53 -22.07 9.87 7.68
C GLN A 53 -23.41 9.14 7.74
N GLN A 54 -23.41 7.81 7.61
CA GLN A 54 -24.64 7.02 7.76
C GLN A 54 -25.26 7.21 9.15
N ARG A 55 -24.44 7.15 10.21
CA ARG A 55 -24.92 7.38 11.58
C ARG A 55 -25.56 8.76 11.75
N ARG A 56 -24.92 9.82 11.24
CA ARG A 56 -25.49 11.18 11.29
C ARG A 56 -26.83 11.26 10.58
N GLN A 57 -26.96 10.62 9.41
CA GLN A 57 -28.24 10.58 8.69
C GLN A 57 -29.34 9.88 9.48
N TRP A 58 -29.01 8.81 10.20
CA TRP A 58 -29.94 8.15 11.11
C TRP A 58 -30.37 9.04 12.27
N GLU A 59 -29.45 9.81 12.84
CA GLU A 59 -29.72 10.74 13.94
C GLU A 59 -30.63 11.89 13.46
N THR A 60 -30.42 12.42 12.26
CA THR A 60 -31.21 13.53 11.70
C THR A 60 -32.51 13.11 11.02
N ALA A 61 -32.76 11.81 10.83
CA ALA A 61 -33.93 11.31 10.10
C ALA A 61 -35.26 11.62 10.80
N PHE A 62 -35.22 11.97 12.08
CA PHE A 62 -36.40 12.28 12.90
C PHE A 62 -36.48 13.76 13.30
N ASP A 63 -35.59 14.60 12.76
CA ASP A 63 -35.57 16.03 13.07
C ASP A 63 -36.75 16.76 12.40
N LEU A 64 -37.39 17.64 13.16
CA LEU A 64 -38.52 18.46 12.67
C LEU A 64 -38.10 19.50 11.61
N GLU A 65 -36.81 19.85 11.54
CA GLU A 65 -36.21 20.76 10.55
C GLU A 65 -35.57 20.00 9.38
N PHE A 66 -36.02 18.77 9.10
CA PHE A 66 -35.44 17.93 8.05
C PHE A 66 -35.50 18.60 6.67
N ASP A 67 -34.34 18.99 6.15
CA ASP A 67 -34.16 19.46 4.79
C ASP A 67 -33.89 18.28 3.84
N ALA A 68 -34.90 17.96 3.02
CA ALA A 68 -34.84 16.88 2.05
C ALA A 68 -33.78 17.11 0.95
N GLU A 69 -33.51 18.35 0.56
CA GLU A 69 -32.52 18.65 -0.47
C GLU A 69 -31.11 18.44 0.07
N ALA A 70 -30.82 18.94 1.28
CA ALA A 70 -29.56 18.68 1.97
C ALA A 70 -29.32 17.17 2.19
N SER A 71 -30.37 16.43 2.58
CA SER A 71 -30.29 14.97 2.74
C SER A 71 -29.94 14.24 1.44
N SER A 72 -30.56 14.64 0.32
CA SER A 72 -30.24 14.09 -1.01
C SER A 72 -28.78 14.36 -1.41
N GLN A 73 -28.28 15.57 -1.18
CA GLN A 73 -26.88 15.92 -1.45
C GLN A 73 -25.90 15.09 -0.61
N GLN A 74 -26.20 14.86 0.67
CA GLN A 74 -25.39 14.00 1.53
C GLN A 74 -25.38 12.55 1.04
N MET A 75 -26.51 12.05 0.52
CA MET A 75 -26.60 10.70 -0.02
C MET A 75 -25.76 10.54 -1.29
N ASN A 76 -25.82 11.54 -2.18
CA ASN A 76 -24.94 11.60 -3.36
C ASN A 76 -23.45 11.65 -2.99
N ALA A 77 -23.09 12.36 -1.91
CA ALA A 77 -21.72 12.39 -1.40
C ALA A 77 -21.28 11.01 -0.88
N LEU A 78 -22.15 10.31 -0.15
CA LEU A 78 -21.90 8.94 0.33
C LEU A 78 -21.67 7.95 -0.81
N ASP A 79 -22.44 8.04 -1.90
CA ASP A 79 -22.26 7.17 -3.05
C ASP A 79 -20.92 7.41 -3.75
N ARG A 80 -20.48 8.68 -3.85
CA ARG A 80 -19.12 9.00 -4.34
C ARG A 80 -18.03 8.39 -3.47
N GLU A 81 -18.18 8.42 -2.14
CA GLU A 81 -17.22 7.79 -1.22
C GLU A 81 -17.19 6.26 -1.38
N ARG A 82 -18.36 5.63 -1.57
CA ARG A 82 -18.47 4.18 -1.86
C ARG A 82 -17.78 3.81 -3.18
N GLU A 83 -18.05 4.57 -4.24
CA GLU A 83 -17.39 4.35 -5.53
C GLU A 83 -15.86 4.49 -5.42
N TYR A 84 -15.39 5.53 -4.71
CA TYR A 84 -13.97 5.73 -4.49
C TYR A 84 -13.33 4.56 -3.72
N ARG A 85 -13.98 4.10 -2.63
CA ARG A 85 -13.56 2.93 -1.86
C ARG A 85 -13.39 1.70 -2.77
N ASP A 86 -14.39 1.41 -3.60
CA ASP A 86 -14.41 0.21 -4.43
C ASP A 86 -13.34 0.26 -5.54
N ARG A 87 -13.13 1.44 -6.12
CA ARG A 87 -12.03 1.70 -7.07
C ARG A 87 -10.68 1.52 -6.39
N LEU A 88 -10.48 2.06 -5.20
CA LEU A 88 -9.24 1.95 -4.44
C LEU A 88 -8.95 0.49 -4.06
N GLN A 89 -9.94 -0.23 -3.55
CA GLN A 89 -9.83 -1.65 -3.19
C GLN A 89 -9.46 -2.51 -4.41
N THR A 90 -10.12 -2.27 -5.55
CA THR A 90 -9.83 -2.97 -6.81
C THR A 90 -8.40 -2.69 -7.29
N ASN A 91 -7.95 -1.44 -7.21
CA ASN A 91 -6.59 -1.07 -7.57
C ASN A 91 -5.55 -1.73 -6.66
N MET A 92 -5.79 -1.77 -5.35
CA MET A 92 -4.93 -2.46 -4.39
C MET A 92 -4.84 -3.95 -4.68
N ARG A 93 -5.99 -4.61 -4.95
CA ARG A 93 -6.04 -6.04 -5.28
C ARG A 93 -5.24 -6.35 -6.55
N ARG A 94 -5.47 -5.59 -7.62
CA ARG A 94 -4.72 -5.71 -8.89
C ARG A 94 -3.21 -5.50 -8.70
N GLN A 95 -2.80 -4.56 -7.84
CA GLN A 95 -1.39 -4.36 -7.54
C GLN A 95 -0.78 -5.55 -6.79
N LEU A 96 -1.49 -6.13 -5.82
CA LEU A 96 -1.06 -7.36 -5.15
C LEU A 96 -0.90 -8.53 -6.13
N GLU A 97 -1.89 -8.76 -6.99
CA GLU A 97 -1.86 -9.82 -8.00
C GLU A 97 -0.65 -9.66 -8.94
N LYS A 98 -0.39 -8.43 -9.41
CA LYS A 98 0.80 -8.12 -10.24
C LYS A 98 2.10 -8.43 -9.49
N GLN A 99 2.19 -8.08 -8.21
CA GLN A 99 3.38 -8.39 -7.40
C GLN A 99 3.57 -9.89 -7.21
N GLN A 100 2.50 -10.64 -6.92
CA GLN A 100 2.54 -12.09 -6.78
C GLN A 100 2.96 -12.77 -8.09
N LYS A 101 2.41 -12.34 -9.23
CA LYS A 101 2.78 -12.87 -10.56
C LYS A 101 4.26 -12.62 -10.86
N ARG A 102 4.77 -11.41 -10.59
CA ARG A 102 6.20 -11.08 -10.76
C ARG A 102 7.09 -11.93 -9.86
N LYS A 103 6.70 -12.14 -8.59
CA LYS A 103 7.44 -12.98 -7.64
C LYS A 103 7.49 -14.44 -8.11
N ARG A 104 6.35 -14.99 -8.58
CA ARG A 104 6.29 -16.35 -9.15
C ARG A 104 7.19 -16.48 -10.38
N LYS A 105 7.15 -15.51 -11.29
CA LYS A 105 8.00 -15.51 -12.50
C LYS A 105 9.49 -15.49 -12.13
N TYR A 106 9.90 -14.63 -11.19
CA TYR A 106 11.28 -14.55 -10.72
C TYR A 106 11.76 -15.87 -10.08
N LEU A 107 10.93 -16.52 -9.27
CA LEU A 107 11.26 -17.82 -8.67
C LEU A 107 11.39 -18.93 -9.73
N GLN A 108 10.54 -18.92 -10.77
CA GLN A 108 10.66 -19.84 -11.89
C GLN A 108 11.91 -19.59 -12.73
N GLU A 109 12.30 -18.33 -12.92
CA GLU A 109 13.53 -17.97 -13.65
C GLU A 109 14.79 -18.37 -12.86
N ILE A 110 14.80 -18.21 -11.53
CA ILE A 110 15.92 -18.67 -10.70
C ILE A 110 15.98 -20.19 -10.61
N GLY A 111 14.85 -20.89 -10.45
CA GLY A 111 14.86 -22.36 -10.37
C GLY A 111 15.20 -23.07 -11.68
N LYS A 112 15.36 -22.33 -12.78
CA LYS A 112 15.83 -22.82 -14.08
C LYS A 112 17.32 -22.54 -14.33
N LEU A 113 17.97 -21.74 -13.47
CA LEU A 113 19.41 -21.49 -13.43
C LEU A 113 20.06 -22.46 -12.45
#